data_AF-A0ABD3VFY1-F1
#
_entry.id   AF-A0ABD3VFY1-F1
#
_cell.length_a   1.000
_cell.length_b   1.000
_cell.length_c   1.000
_cell.angle_alpha   90.00
_cell.angle_beta   90.00
_cell.angle_gamma   90.00
#
_symmetry.space_group_name_H-M   'P 1'
#
loop_
_entity.id
_entity.type
_entity.pdbx_description
1 polymer ?
#
loop_
_entity_poly.entity_id
_entity_poly.type
_entity_poly.pdbx_seq_one_letter_code
_entity_poly.pdbx_strand_id
1 'polypeptide(L)'
;MFGKQCFGDLDFSLFKRKNASSHHLSTLNMLNRNKTVSSFLSSLTEEEENFLFKKSACLAQTFRAKHRQEEKNAVERKRHQLEEKKAKKDVALVKKRAQVTAILAALKNHDRPCRTAADVGRVLQYFTKQRTGRLGAIKVELQYHRVILQLKSPLLKTSLPFNLMVETLKEFLKTATNEKADEEREEQPEEDHQDAPAMPCLRECESFKFARTGITVGVLYDSDYYIGEGTAVQTEAVGTVNFLERCMIGDDAYRWPDIPDEADLNAEYVFISDFKLGSANGHVWMIKHPNILKDRLLVFQQNLDNF
;
A
#
# COMPACT_ATOMS: atom_id res chain seq x y z
N MET A 1 16.49 -42.32 32.34
CA MET A 1 15.98 -41.67 31.11
C MET A 1 16.10 -40.15 31.18
N PHE A 2 17.31 -39.58 31.12
CA PHE A 2 17.51 -38.11 31.28
C PHE A 2 18.25 -37.41 30.11
N GLY A 3 18.37 -38.06 28.94
CA GLY A 3 19.12 -37.51 27.79
C GLY A 3 18.30 -37.16 26.55
N LYS A 4 17.11 -37.76 26.35
CA LYS A 4 16.36 -37.63 25.08
C LYS A 4 15.62 -36.30 24.89
N GLN A 5 15.40 -35.52 25.95
CA GLN A 5 14.66 -34.26 25.87
C GLN A 5 15.53 -33.05 25.46
N CYS A 6 16.86 -33.12 25.62
CA CYS A 6 17.74 -31.96 25.35
C CYS A 6 18.08 -31.78 23.86
N PHE A 7 17.74 -32.74 23.00
CA PHE A 7 17.87 -32.63 21.54
C PHE A 7 16.71 -31.85 20.88
N GLY A 8 15.62 -31.60 21.61
CA GLY A 8 14.42 -30.90 21.14
C GLY A 8 14.42 -29.38 21.36
N ASP A 9 15.45 -28.80 22.01
CA ASP A 9 15.43 -27.36 22.34
C ASP A 9 15.83 -26.44 21.16
N LEU A 10 15.91 -26.99 19.94
CA LEU A 10 15.80 -26.20 18.71
C LEU A 10 14.34 -25.79 18.46
N ASP A 11 13.36 -26.51 19.04
CA ASP A 11 11.94 -26.41 18.67
C ASP A 11 11.30 -25.09 19.09
N PHE A 12 11.66 -24.51 20.24
CA PHE A 12 10.94 -23.34 20.75
C PHE A 12 11.20 -22.03 19.97
N SER A 13 12.30 -21.97 19.19
CA SER A 13 12.64 -20.82 18.32
C SER A 13 12.16 -21.02 16.87
N LEU A 14 11.95 -22.28 16.46
CA LEU A 14 11.65 -22.65 15.07
C LEU A 14 10.18 -22.43 14.69
N PHE A 15 9.24 -22.53 15.64
CA PHE A 15 7.82 -22.26 15.38
C PHE A 15 7.52 -20.80 14.98
N LYS A 16 8.45 -19.85 15.24
CA LYS A 16 8.30 -18.45 14.83
C LYS A 16 8.90 -18.11 13.46
N ARG A 17 9.64 -19.02 12.81
CA ARG A 17 10.26 -18.76 11.50
C ARG A 17 9.65 -19.67 10.44
N LYS A 18 8.71 -19.11 9.66
CA LYS A 18 7.93 -19.77 8.59
C LYS A 18 8.76 -20.61 7.59
N ASN A 19 10.07 -20.32 7.44
CA ASN A 19 10.97 -21.00 6.50
C ASN A 19 12.10 -21.83 7.14
N ALA A 20 12.25 -21.82 8.47
CA ALA A 20 13.27 -22.65 9.12
C ALA A 20 12.81 -24.12 9.24
N SER A 21 11.50 -24.35 9.15
CA SER A 21 10.87 -25.66 9.25
C SER A 21 11.21 -26.59 8.08
N SER A 22 11.32 -26.12 6.84
CA SER A 22 11.46 -27.03 5.67
C SER A 22 12.82 -27.74 5.62
N HIS A 23 13.92 -27.01 5.82
CA HIS A 23 15.25 -27.61 5.86
C HIS A 23 15.43 -28.53 7.06
N HIS A 24 14.84 -28.19 8.22
CA HIS A 24 14.92 -29.02 9.41
C HIS A 24 14.04 -30.28 9.30
N LEU A 25 12.81 -30.17 8.78
CA LEU A 25 11.95 -31.32 8.46
C LEU A 25 12.62 -32.25 7.45
N SER A 26 13.26 -31.70 6.42
CA SER A 26 14.03 -32.50 5.46
C SER A 26 15.18 -33.24 6.14
N THR A 27 15.92 -32.57 7.03
CA THR A 27 17.04 -33.16 7.78
C THR A 27 16.56 -34.22 8.77
N LEU A 28 15.48 -33.97 9.52
CA LEU A 28 14.86 -34.94 10.43
C LEU A 28 14.29 -36.13 9.66
N ASN A 29 13.61 -35.91 8.53
CA ASN A 29 13.08 -36.98 7.69
C ASN A 29 14.21 -37.81 7.06
N MET A 30 15.33 -37.20 6.67
CA MET A 30 16.53 -37.89 6.19
C MET A 30 17.18 -38.74 7.29
N LEU A 31 17.29 -38.20 8.51
CA LEU A 31 17.83 -38.92 9.67
C LEU A 31 16.93 -40.10 10.07
N ASN A 32 15.61 -39.89 10.09
CA ASN A 32 14.63 -40.92 10.42
C ASN A 32 14.54 -42.00 9.34
N ARG A 33 14.62 -41.63 8.05
CA ARG A 33 14.58 -42.59 6.93
C ARG A 33 15.84 -43.43 6.82
N ASN A 34 17.02 -42.85 7.06
CA ASN A 34 18.27 -43.59 6.88
C ASN A 34 18.60 -44.55 8.03
N LYS A 35 17.95 -44.45 9.20
CA LYS A 35 18.20 -45.26 10.41
C LYS A 35 19.68 -45.36 10.85
N THR A 36 20.58 -44.63 10.20
CA THR A 36 22.03 -44.71 10.37
C THR A 36 22.45 -44.23 11.74
N VAL A 37 21.77 -43.22 12.28
CA VAL A 37 22.04 -42.73 13.64
C VAL A 37 21.51 -43.71 14.68
N SER A 38 20.33 -44.31 14.48
CA SER A 38 19.82 -45.29 15.45
C SER A 38 20.67 -46.55 15.48
N SER A 39 21.11 -47.06 14.32
CA SER A 39 21.97 -48.25 14.24
C SER A 39 23.35 -47.98 14.85
N PHE A 40 23.91 -46.80 14.60
CA PHE A 40 25.18 -46.37 15.18
C PHE A 40 25.09 -46.21 16.71
N LEU A 41 24.05 -45.55 17.21
CA LEU A 41 23.83 -45.39 18.66
C LEU A 41 23.59 -46.75 19.34
N SER A 42 22.84 -47.67 18.72
CA SER A 42 22.64 -49.03 19.26
C SER A 42 23.89 -49.92 19.21
N SER A 43 24.93 -49.52 18.47
CA SER A 43 26.20 -50.25 18.40
C SER A 43 27.22 -49.79 19.46
N LEU A 44 26.90 -48.73 20.20
CA LEU A 44 27.76 -48.16 21.24
C LEU A 44 27.35 -48.66 22.62
N THR A 45 28.30 -48.64 23.56
CA THR A 45 27.98 -48.89 24.97
C THR A 45 27.23 -47.69 25.57
N GLU A 46 26.46 -47.93 26.64
CA GLU A 46 25.67 -46.88 27.30
C GLU A 46 26.55 -45.72 27.83
N GLU A 47 27.80 -46.00 28.22
CA GLU A 47 28.76 -44.98 28.64
C GLU A 47 29.24 -44.09 27.47
N GLU A 48 29.54 -44.70 26.32
CA GLU A 48 29.95 -43.98 25.11
C GLU A 48 28.81 -43.15 24.53
N GLU A 49 27.59 -43.70 24.54
CA GLU A 49 26.37 -42.99 24.15
C GLU A 49 26.18 -41.74 25.03
N ASN A 50 26.26 -41.89 26.35
CA ASN A 50 26.14 -40.78 27.30
C ASN A 50 27.25 -39.73 27.14
N PHE A 51 28.48 -40.15 26.84
CA PHE A 51 29.60 -39.25 26.56
C PHE A 51 29.36 -38.42 25.28
N LEU A 52 28.92 -39.05 24.19
CA LEU A 52 28.62 -38.37 22.94
C LEU A 52 27.44 -37.41 23.09
N PHE A 53 26.41 -37.78 23.85
CA PHE A 53 25.29 -36.87 24.15
C PHE A 53 25.77 -35.65 24.93
N LYS A 54 26.57 -35.80 25.99
CA LYS A 54 27.13 -34.66 26.73
C LYS A 54 27.99 -33.76 25.85
N LYS A 55 28.85 -34.34 25.00
CA LYS A 55 29.70 -33.59 24.06
C LYS A 55 28.87 -32.83 23.02
N SER A 56 27.82 -33.47 22.49
CA SER A 56 26.90 -32.84 21.53
C SER A 56 26.11 -31.69 22.17
N ALA A 57 25.67 -31.84 23.42
CA ALA A 57 24.95 -30.79 24.15
C ALA A 57 25.84 -29.56 24.38
N CYS A 58 27.11 -29.75 24.75
CA CYS A 58 28.08 -28.68 24.92
C CYS A 58 28.33 -27.94 23.59
N LEU A 59 28.57 -28.67 22.50
CA LEU A 59 28.76 -28.08 21.17
C LEU A 59 27.49 -27.38 20.65
N ALA A 60 26.31 -27.91 20.94
CA ALA A 60 25.06 -27.27 20.59
C ALA A 60 24.90 -25.92 21.30
N GLN A 61 25.29 -25.80 22.57
CA GLN A 61 25.24 -24.53 23.30
C GLN A 61 26.17 -23.48 22.70
N THR A 62 27.40 -23.84 22.33
CA THR A 62 28.34 -22.90 21.69
C THR A 62 27.83 -22.44 20.32
N PHE A 63 27.26 -23.35 19.54
CA PHE A 63 26.66 -23.03 18.25
C PHE A 63 25.45 -22.10 18.39
N ARG A 64 24.57 -22.36 19.38
CA ARG A 64 23.42 -21.49 19.70
C ARG A 64 23.87 -20.11 20.15
N ALA A 65 24.94 -20.01 20.94
CA ALA A 65 25.49 -18.72 21.37
C ALA A 65 26.02 -17.91 20.18
N LYS A 66 26.79 -18.55 19.28
CA LYS A 66 27.30 -17.92 18.06
C LYS A 66 26.17 -17.45 17.14
N HIS A 67 25.18 -18.30 16.90
CA HIS A 67 24.04 -17.96 16.06
C HIS A 67 23.22 -16.79 16.62
N ARG A 68 22.97 -16.76 17.94
CA ARG A 68 22.30 -15.62 18.59
C ARG A 68 23.08 -14.31 18.42
N GLN A 69 24.42 -14.37 18.43
CA GLN A 69 25.25 -13.19 18.19
C GLN A 69 25.17 -12.72 16.74
N GLU A 70 25.22 -13.65 15.77
CA GLU A 70 25.06 -13.33 14.36
C GLU A 70 23.68 -12.73 14.04
N GLU A 71 22.63 -13.25 14.66
CA GLU A 71 21.28 -12.70 14.57
C GLU A 71 21.18 -11.28 15.12
N LYS A 72 21.74 -11.02 16.31
CA LYS A 72 21.80 -9.68 16.89
C LYS A 72 22.50 -8.70 15.93
N ASN A 73 23.66 -9.08 15.42
CA ASN A 73 24.41 -8.27 14.46
C ASN A 73 23.60 -8.02 13.17
N ALA A 74 22.86 -9.01 12.68
CA ALA A 74 22.02 -8.86 11.49
C ALA A 74 20.83 -7.91 11.73
N VAL A 75 20.19 -8.01 12.90
CA VAL A 75 19.11 -7.12 13.32
C VAL A 75 19.60 -5.68 13.44
N GLU A 76 20.75 -5.46 14.09
CA GLU A 76 21.36 -4.12 14.21
C GLU A 76 21.69 -3.50 12.85
N ARG A 77 22.29 -4.28 11.93
CA ARG A 77 22.54 -3.82 10.55
C ARG A 77 21.26 -3.43 9.82
N LYS A 78 20.21 -4.23 9.94
CA LYS A 78 18.91 -3.94 9.33
C LYS A 78 18.27 -2.69 9.93
N ARG A 79 18.38 -2.51 11.24
CA ARG A 79 17.89 -1.31 11.94
C ARG A 79 18.59 -0.05 11.43
N HIS A 80 19.92 -0.07 11.34
CA HIS A 80 20.69 1.07 10.80
C HIS A 80 20.28 1.40 9.35
N GLN A 81 20.11 0.39 8.50
CA GLN A 81 19.63 0.59 7.13
C GLN A 81 18.24 1.22 7.05
N LEU A 82 17.33 0.86 7.97
CA LEU A 82 15.99 1.44 8.05
C LEU A 82 16.04 2.89 8.52
N GLU A 83 16.86 3.20 9.52
CA GLU A 83 17.08 4.55 10.03
C GLU A 83 17.67 5.47 8.94
N GLU A 84 18.68 5.01 8.20
CA GLU A 84 19.22 5.75 7.05
C GLU A 84 18.17 5.99 5.95
N LYS A 85 17.35 4.98 5.64
CA LYS A 85 16.27 5.12 4.65
C LYS A 85 15.23 6.13 5.10
N LYS A 86 14.87 6.13 6.40
CA LYS A 86 13.95 7.09 6.98
C LYS A 86 14.52 8.51 6.89
N ALA A 87 15.77 8.71 7.30
CA ALA A 87 16.44 10.01 7.19
C ALA A 87 16.50 10.51 5.73
N LYS A 88 16.80 9.64 4.76
CA LYS A 88 16.78 9.99 3.32
C LYS A 88 15.38 10.38 2.84
N LYS A 89 14.32 9.68 3.29
CA LYS A 89 12.93 10.02 2.98
C LYS A 89 12.54 11.38 3.58
N ASP A 90 12.90 11.65 4.82
CA ASP A 90 12.59 12.92 5.49
C ASP A 90 13.26 14.11 4.79
N VAL A 91 14.54 13.97 4.43
CA VAL A 91 15.26 15.00 3.63
C VAL A 91 14.61 15.20 2.27
N ALA A 92 14.20 14.13 1.58
CA ALA A 92 13.50 14.22 0.30
C ALA A 92 12.14 14.93 0.44
N LEU A 93 11.42 14.68 1.53
CA LEU A 93 10.13 15.30 1.83
C LEU A 93 10.26 16.79 2.11
N VAL A 94 11.27 17.19 2.90
CA VAL A 94 11.58 18.61 3.14
C VAL A 94 11.94 19.32 1.82
N LYS A 95 12.77 18.70 0.98
CA LYS A 95 13.10 19.24 -0.36
C LYS A 95 11.87 19.38 -1.25
N LYS A 96 10.97 18.37 -1.25
CA LYS A 96 9.72 18.43 -2.01
C LYS A 96 8.80 19.55 -1.52
N ARG A 97 8.66 19.72 -0.20
CA ARG A 97 7.89 20.83 0.39
C ARG A 97 8.48 22.19 0.00
N ALA A 98 9.80 22.34 0.10
CA ALA A 98 10.50 23.57 -0.31
C ALA A 98 10.33 23.87 -1.81
N GLN A 99 10.32 22.84 -2.66
CA GLN A 99 10.04 22.99 -4.09
C GLN A 99 8.60 23.47 -4.34
N VAL A 100 7.61 22.87 -3.66
CA VAL A 100 6.20 23.26 -3.77
C VAL A 100 5.99 24.70 -3.32
N THR A 101 6.57 25.11 -2.19
CA THR A 101 6.46 26.50 -1.72
C THR A 101 7.12 27.50 -2.67
N ALA A 102 8.28 27.15 -3.25
CA ALA A 102 8.92 27.98 -4.26
C ALA A 102 8.07 28.17 -5.52
N ILE A 103 7.44 27.09 -6.02
CA ILE A 103 6.53 27.15 -7.16
C ILE A 103 5.32 28.04 -6.84
N LEU A 104 4.67 27.84 -5.69
CA LEU A 104 3.52 28.64 -5.29
C LEU A 104 3.86 30.13 -5.10
N ALA A 105 5.02 30.44 -4.52
CA ALA A 105 5.50 31.81 -4.39
C ALA A 105 5.74 32.47 -5.75
N ALA A 106 6.31 31.73 -6.71
CA ALA A 106 6.53 32.24 -8.06
C ALA A 106 5.22 32.46 -8.84
N LEU A 107 4.19 31.63 -8.62
CA LEU A 107 2.88 31.77 -9.26
C LEU A 107 2.13 33.04 -8.79
N LYS A 108 2.36 33.48 -7.54
CA LYS A 108 1.77 34.74 -7.04
C LYS A 108 2.19 35.96 -7.87
N ASN A 109 3.33 35.88 -8.58
CA ASN A 109 3.84 37.00 -9.37
C ASN A 109 3.05 37.25 -10.68
N HIS A 110 2.21 36.31 -11.12
CA HIS A 110 1.35 36.47 -12.31
C HIS A 110 -0.13 36.23 -11.99
N ASP A 111 -0.55 36.59 -10.77
CA ASP A 111 -1.88 36.56 -10.16
C ASP A 111 -2.59 35.20 -10.05
N ARG A 112 -2.55 34.33 -11.07
CA ARG A 112 -3.23 33.03 -11.09
C ARG A 112 -2.49 31.99 -11.96
N PRO A 113 -2.62 30.67 -11.65
CA PRO A 113 -2.14 29.60 -12.53
C PRO A 113 -2.91 29.55 -13.85
N CYS A 114 -2.24 29.15 -14.92
CA CYS A 114 -2.85 28.96 -16.23
C CYS A 114 -3.80 27.75 -16.24
N ARG A 115 -5.09 28.00 -16.55
CA ARG A 115 -6.13 26.96 -16.72
C ARG A 115 -6.51 26.75 -18.18
N THR A 116 -6.40 27.78 -19.01
CA THR A 116 -6.72 27.72 -20.44
C THR A 116 -5.55 28.16 -21.30
N ALA A 117 -5.57 27.79 -22.59
CA ALA A 117 -4.57 28.25 -23.56
C ALA A 117 -4.53 29.79 -23.71
N ALA A 118 -5.64 30.49 -23.43
CA ALA A 118 -5.71 31.95 -23.44
C ALA A 118 -4.94 32.56 -22.26
N ASP A 119 -4.94 31.88 -21.10
CA ASP A 119 -4.23 32.32 -19.90
C ASP A 119 -2.72 32.36 -20.13
N VAL A 120 -2.19 31.38 -20.88
CA VAL A 120 -0.79 31.36 -21.31
C VAL A 120 -0.44 32.61 -22.11
N GLY A 121 -1.36 33.08 -22.97
CA GLY A 121 -1.21 34.34 -23.69
C GLY A 121 -1.12 35.55 -22.77
N ARG A 122 -1.95 35.59 -21.72
CA ARG A 122 -1.95 36.68 -20.72
C ARG A 122 -0.66 36.71 -19.91
N VAL A 123 -0.15 35.56 -19.48
CA VAL A 123 1.14 35.46 -18.77
C VAL A 123 2.29 35.98 -19.64
N LEU A 124 2.29 35.63 -20.93
CA LEU A 124 3.31 36.11 -21.88
C LEU A 124 3.23 37.63 -22.13
N GLN A 125 2.02 38.20 -22.10
CA GLN A 125 1.79 39.64 -22.22
C GLN A 125 2.21 40.40 -20.95
N TYR A 126 2.01 39.81 -19.78
CA TYR A 126 2.38 40.41 -18.50
C TYR A 126 3.90 40.61 -18.37
N PHE A 127 4.70 39.61 -18.78
CA PHE A 127 6.17 39.70 -18.77
C PHE A 127 6.76 40.30 -20.06
N THR A 128 6.06 41.24 -20.70
CA THR A 128 6.39 41.72 -22.06
C THR A 128 7.79 42.31 -22.20
N LYS A 129 8.39 42.85 -21.14
CA LYS A 129 9.67 43.57 -21.21
C LYS A 129 10.91 42.72 -20.92
N GLN A 130 10.79 41.50 -20.40
CA GLN A 130 11.95 40.67 -20.02
C GLN A 130 11.78 39.21 -20.48
N ARG A 131 12.64 38.78 -21.43
CA ARG A 131 12.68 37.40 -21.95
C ARG A 131 12.93 36.37 -20.84
N THR A 132 13.76 36.72 -19.86
CA THR A 132 14.06 35.89 -18.68
C THR A 132 12.83 35.69 -17.79
N GLY A 133 12.02 36.74 -17.59
CA GLY A 133 10.75 36.68 -16.87
C GLY A 133 9.72 35.77 -17.55
N ARG A 134 9.57 35.87 -18.88
CA ARG A 134 8.66 34.99 -19.64
C ARG A 134 9.05 33.52 -19.55
N LEU A 135 10.34 33.22 -19.71
CA LEU A 135 10.85 31.85 -19.60
C LEU A 135 10.64 31.28 -18.20
N GLY A 136 10.90 32.09 -17.16
CA GLY A 136 10.67 31.71 -15.77
C GLY A 136 9.21 31.38 -15.51
N ALA A 137 8.29 32.25 -15.90
CA ALA A 137 6.85 32.06 -15.71
C ALA A 137 6.34 30.77 -16.36
N ILE A 138 6.69 30.52 -17.63
CA ILE A 138 6.26 29.30 -18.33
C ILE A 138 6.83 28.02 -17.67
N LYS A 139 8.09 28.06 -17.19
CA LYS A 139 8.67 26.94 -16.46
C LYS A 139 7.94 26.67 -15.15
N VAL A 140 7.57 27.72 -14.42
CA VAL A 140 6.83 27.62 -13.16
C VAL A 140 5.44 27.01 -13.41
N GLU A 141 4.75 27.43 -14.47
CA GLU A 141 3.45 26.86 -14.87
C GLU A 141 3.56 25.38 -15.23
N LEU A 142 4.56 24.98 -16.03
CA LEU A 142 4.82 23.57 -16.32
C LEU A 142 5.13 22.76 -15.05
N GLN A 143 5.87 23.33 -14.11
CA GLN A 143 6.15 22.70 -12.83
C GLN A 143 4.92 22.63 -11.93
N TYR A 144 4.02 23.61 -11.98
CA TYR A 144 2.78 23.60 -11.24
C TYR A 144 1.91 22.41 -11.64
N HIS A 145 1.64 22.25 -12.93
CA HIS A 145 0.85 21.14 -13.46
C HIS A 145 1.49 19.78 -13.19
N ARG A 146 2.82 19.69 -13.28
CA ARG A 146 3.54 18.42 -13.08
C ARG A 146 3.76 18.04 -11.61
N VAL A 147 4.12 19.00 -10.75
CA VAL A 147 4.58 18.74 -9.38
C VAL A 147 3.45 18.94 -8.37
N ILE A 148 2.62 19.97 -8.55
CA ILE A 148 1.53 20.28 -7.62
C ILE A 148 0.26 19.50 -7.98
N LEU A 149 -0.17 19.56 -9.25
CA LEU A 149 -1.34 18.80 -9.71
C LEU A 149 -1.03 17.34 -10.05
N GLN A 150 0.24 16.94 -9.99
CA GLN A 150 0.72 15.56 -10.23
C GLN A 150 0.32 14.97 -11.59
N LEU A 151 0.12 15.81 -12.60
CA LEU A 151 -0.29 15.37 -13.94
C LEU A 151 0.90 14.76 -14.68
N LYS A 152 0.76 13.49 -15.08
CA LYS A 152 1.78 12.73 -15.80
C LYS A 152 1.53 12.84 -17.31
N SER A 153 1.91 13.96 -17.90
CA SER A 153 1.86 14.15 -19.36
C SER A 153 3.25 14.30 -19.97
N PRO A 154 3.54 13.65 -21.11
CA PRO A 154 4.80 13.83 -21.83
C PRO A 154 4.99 15.27 -22.35
N LEU A 155 3.92 16.08 -22.40
CA LEU A 155 3.90 17.47 -22.84
C LEU A 155 4.42 18.45 -21.76
N LEU A 156 4.45 18.03 -20.48
CA LEU A 156 4.86 18.87 -19.35
C LEU A 156 6.39 18.82 -19.09
N LYS A 157 7.17 19.21 -20.10
CA LYS A 157 8.65 19.20 -20.05
C LYS A 157 9.24 20.60 -19.94
N THR A 158 10.07 20.82 -18.92
CA THR A 158 10.77 22.10 -18.68
C THR A 158 12.13 22.23 -19.36
N SER A 159 12.60 21.16 -20.01
CA SER A 159 13.90 21.09 -20.71
C SER A 159 13.84 21.49 -22.18
N LEU A 160 12.65 21.83 -22.69
CA LEU A 160 12.44 22.19 -24.09
C LEU A 160 12.81 23.66 -24.36
N PRO A 161 13.06 24.03 -25.63
CA PRO A 161 13.14 25.43 -26.04
C PRO A 161 11.86 26.20 -25.69
N PHE A 162 12.00 27.51 -25.46
CA PHE A 162 10.91 28.36 -24.96
C PHE A 162 9.61 28.28 -25.80
N ASN A 163 9.72 28.39 -27.12
CA ASN A 163 8.55 28.36 -28.00
C ASN A 163 7.80 27.03 -27.91
N LEU A 164 8.56 25.92 -27.89
CA LEU A 164 8.01 24.57 -27.71
C LEU A 164 7.35 24.41 -26.35
N MET A 165 7.92 24.96 -25.27
CA MET A 165 7.27 24.92 -23.94
C MET A 165 5.91 25.65 -23.92
N VAL A 166 5.80 26.75 -24.66
CA VAL A 166 4.53 27.50 -24.77
C VAL A 166 3.51 26.71 -25.57
N GLU A 167 3.92 26.10 -26.68
CA GLU A 167 3.07 25.27 -27.54
C GLU A 167 2.58 24.03 -26.80
N THR A 168 3.48 23.26 -26.17
CA THR A 168 3.10 22.05 -25.44
C THR A 168 2.22 22.36 -24.23
N LEU A 169 2.42 23.50 -23.55
CA LEU A 169 1.53 23.93 -22.46
C LEU A 169 0.13 24.29 -23.01
N LYS A 170 0.04 25.01 -24.12
CA LYS A 170 -1.25 25.34 -24.75
C LYS A 170 -1.97 24.09 -25.24
N GLU A 171 -1.26 23.16 -25.85
CA GLU A 171 -1.80 21.89 -26.31
C GLU A 171 -2.32 21.05 -25.14
N PHE A 172 -1.51 20.90 -24.09
CA PHE A 172 -1.90 20.21 -22.85
C PHE A 172 -3.17 20.80 -22.21
N LEU A 173 -3.27 22.13 -22.14
CA LEU A 173 -4.45 22.78 -21.56
C LEU A 173 -5.68 22.64 -22.45
N LYS A 174 -5.52 22.52 -23.78
CA LYS A 174 -6.63 22.26 -24.70
C LYS A 174 -7.15 20.83 -24.60
N THR A 175 -6.25 19.84 -24.53
CA THR A 175 -6.65 18.44 -24.34
C THR A 175 -7.34 18.24 -22.99
N ALA A 176 -6.80 18.83 -21.93
CA ALA A 176 -7.39 18.76 -20.59
C ALA A 176 -8.76 19.46 -20.46
N THR A 177 -9.08 20.44 -21.32
CA THR A 177 -10.41 21.05 -21.38
C THR A 177 -11.40 20.24 -22.23
N ASN A 178 -10.92 19.54 -23.27
CA ASN A 178 -11.79 18.71 -24.10
C ASN A 178 -12.15 17.39 -23.42
N GLU A 179 -11.23 16.77 -22.68
CA GLU A 179 -11.53 15.56 -21.90
C GLU A 179 -12.64 15.80 -20.87
N LYS A 180 -12.73 17.02 -20.30
CA LYS A 180 -13.86 17.40 -19.43
C LYS A 180 -15.17 17.65 -20.17
N ALA A 181 -15.10 18.03 -21.44
CA ALA A 181 -16.28 18.23 -22.28
C ALA A 181 -16.79 16.90 -22.86
N ASP A 182 -15.93 15.91 -23.03
CA ASP A 182 -16.29 14.57 -23.50
C ASP A 182 -16.78 13.66 -22.34
N GLU A 183 -16.27 13.85 -21.11
CA GLU A 183 -16.85 13.22 -19.91
C GLU A 183 -18.28 13.70 -19.58
N GLU A 184 -18.68 14.87 -20.09
CA GLU A 184 -20.07 15.37 -19.99
C GLU A 184 -20.95 14.98 -21.20
N ARG A 185 -20.41 14.25 -22.21
CA ARG A 185 -21.10 14.03 -23.50
C ARG A 185 -21.34 12.58 -23.92
N GLU A 186 -20.70 11.59 -23.30
CA GLU A 186 -21.01 10.17 -23.55
C GLU A 186 -21.97 9.60 -22.48
N GLU A 187 -23.26 9.80 -22.73
CA GLU A 187 -24.42 8.91 -22.48
C GLU A 187 -25.69 9.74 -22.21
N GLN A 188 -26.30 10.26 -23.28
CA GLN A 188 -27.75 10.45 -23.33
C GLN A 188 -28.30 9.57 -24.45
N PRO A 189 -28.93 8.43 -24.13
CA PRO A 189 -29.94 7.86 -24.99
C PRO A 189 -31.24 8.65 -24.76
N GLU A 190 -31.70 9.32 -25.82
CA GLU A 190 -33.07 9.83 -25.90
C GLU A 190 -34.04 8.64 -26.05
N GLU A 191 -34.64 8.15 -24.96
CA GLU A 191 -35.89 7.36 -25.03
C GLU A 191 -36.79 7.65 -23.82
N ASP A 192 -38.03 8.02 -24.17
CA ASP A 192 -39.31 8.07 -23.46
C ASP A 192 -39.40 8.29 -21.94
N HIS A 193 -40.25 9.26 -21.61
CA HIS A 193 -40.88 9.42 -20.30
C HIS A 193 -41.60 8.15 -19.85
N GLN A 194 -40.94 7.34 -19.03
CA GLN A 194 -41.56 6.46 -18.03
C GLN A 194 -40.49 6.01 -17.01
N ASP A 195 -40.63 6.51 -15.79
CA ASP A 195 -39.93 6.08 -14.57
C ASP A 195 -38.39 5.97 -14.65
N ALA A 196 -37.71 7.13 -14.59
CA ALA A 196 -36.32 7.17 -14.18
C ALA A 196 -36.17 6.50 -12.80
N PRO A 197 -35.28 5.50 -12.61
CA PRO A 197 -34.89 5.11 -11.26
C PRO A 197 -34.19 6.34 -10.68
N ALA A 198 -34.76 6.89 -9.62
CA ALA A 198 -34.13 7.94 -8.85
C ALA A 198 -32.63 7.64 -8.70
N MET A 199 -31.77 8.66 -8.85
CA MET A 199 -30.49 8.75 -8.15
C MET A 199 -30.67 7.96 -6.86
N PRO A 200 -29.89 6.89 -6.56
CA PRO A 200 -30.09 6.18 -5.32
C PRO A 200 -29.98 7.26 -4.26
N CYS A 201 -31.15 7.61 -3.71
CA CYS A 201 -31.23 8.62 -2.70
C CYS A 201 -30.25 8.18 -1.63
N LEU A 202 -29.81 9.10 -0.79
CA LEU A 202 -29.26 8.78 0.52
C LEU A 202 -30.37 8.07 1.34
N ARG A 203 -30.84 6.91 0.85
CA ARG A 203 -31.69 5.97 1.53
C ARG A 203 -30.82 5.50 2.68
N GLU A 204 -31.35 5.78 3.86
CA GLU A 204 -31.17 5.06 5.11
C GLU A 204 -30.13 3.96 4.97
N CYS A 205 -29.03 4.10 5.72
CA CYS A 205 -28.04 3.06 5.92
C CYS A 205 -28.73 1.76 6.32
N GLU A 206 -29.16 0.96 5.34
CA GLU A 206 -29.51 -0.44 5.57
C GLU A 206 -28.26 -1.05 6.18
N SER A 207 -28.40 -1.54 7.40
CA SER A 207 -27.34 -2.26 8.11
C SER A 207 -26.78 -3.30 7.15
N PHE A 208 -25.49 -3.22 6.85
CA PHE A 208 -24.83 -4.18 5.98
C PHE A 208 -25.08 -5.61 6.49
N LYS A 209 -25.16 -6.57 5.57
CA LYS A 209 -25.32 -7.99 5.89
C LYS A 209 -24.38 -8.83 5.04
N PHE A 210 -23.73 -9.81 5.66
CA PHE A 210 -22.94 -10.80 4.95
C PHE A 210 -23.86 -11.80 4.24
N ALA A 211 -24.11 -11.58 2.94
CA ALA A 211 -24.99 -12.43 2.14
C ALA A 211 -24.25 -13.42 1.22
N ARG A 212 -23.00 -13.10 0.83
CA ARG A 212 -22.18 -13.92 -0.08
C ARG A 212 -20.70 -13.66 0.14
N THR A 213 -19.85 -14.60 -0.27
CA THR A 213 -18.39 -14.43 -0.29
C THR A 213 -17.95 -13.63 -1.51
N GLY A 214 -16.71 -13.14 -1.49
CA GLY A 214 -16.12 -12.34 -2.57
C GLY A 214 -16.54 -10.87 -2.58
N ILE A 215 -17.32 -10.41 -1.59
CA ILE A 215 -17.68 -8.99 -1.48
C ILE A 215 -16.49 -8.22 -0.91
N THR A 216 -16.10 -7.15 -1.58
CA THR A 216 -15.16 -6.18 -1.03
C THR A 216 -15.86 -5.31 0.00
N VAL A 217 -15.26 -5.16 1.18
CA VAL A 217 -15.81 -4.41 2.31
C VAL A 217 -14.82 -3.39 2.84
N GLY A 218 -15.34 -2.24 3.26
CA GLY A 218 -14.60 -1.25 4.05
C GLY A 218 -15.10 -1.28 5.48
N VAL A 219 -14.17 -1.46 6.40
CA VAL A 219 -14.41 -1.67 7.83
C VAL A 219 -13.81 -0.53 8.63
N LEU A 220 -14.51 -0.02 9.63
CA LEU A 220 -13.96 0.93 10.59
C LEU A 220 -13.66 0.21 11.92
N TYR A 221 -12.41 0.29 12.38
CA TYR A 221 -11.95 -0.33 13.63
C TYR A 221 -10.85 0.52 14.27
N ASP A 222 -10.86 0.68 15.60
CA ASP A 222 -9.83 1.43 16.35
C ASP A 222 -9.51 2.84 15.80
N SER A 223 -10.53 3.57 15.33
CA SER A 223 -10.41 4.91 14.72
C SER A 223 -9.65 4.95 13.37
N ASP A 224 -9.37 3.81 12.76
CA ASP A 224 -8.84 3.69 11.40
C ASP A 224 -9.77 2.82 10.54
N TYR A 225 -9.58 2.83 9.22
CA TYR A 225 -10.35 1.99 8.32
C TYR A 225 -9.49 1.01 7.54
N TYR A 226 -10.05 -0.16 7.30
CA TYR A 226 -9.42 -1.29 6.65
C TYR A 226 -10.27 -1.73 5.47
N ILE A 227 -9.63 -2.29 4.45
CA ILE A 227 -10.30 -2.82 3.27
C ILE A 227 -9.98 -4.31 3.17
N GLY A 228 -10.99 -5.12 2.89
CA GLY A 228 -10.82 -6.56 2.75
C GLY A 228 -11.88 -7.19 1.86
N GLU A 229 -11.80 -8.50 1.73
CA GLU A 229 -12.76 -9.32 1.00
C GLU A 229 -13.37 -10.36 1.93
N GLY A 230 -14.70 -10.51 1.90
CA GLY A 230 -15.41 -11.53 2.66
C GLY A 230 -15.10 -12.93 2.14
N THR A 231 -14.41 -13.74 2.92
CA THR A 231 -14.00 -15.11 2.54
C THR A 231 -14.98 -16.17 3.03
N ALA A 232 -15.68 -15.93 4.13
CA ALA A 232 -16.71 -16.82 4.66
C ALA A 232 -17.87 -16.05 5.27
N VAL A 233 -19.07 -16.62 5.17
CA VAL A 233 -20.28 -16.10 5.82
C VAL A 233 -20.66 -17.07 6.93
N GLN A 234 -20.63 -16.61 8.19
CA GLN A 234 -21.07 -17.42 9.33
C GLN A 234 -22.58 -17.18 9.58
N THR A 235 -22.98 -15.91 9.61
CA THR A 235 -24.37 -15.44 9.71
C THR A 235 -24.55 -14.16 8.89
N GLU A 236 -25.78 -13.67 8.74
CA GLU A 236 -26.00 -12.35 8.10
C GLU A 236 -25.29 -11.21 8.85
N ALA A 237 -25.08 -11.36 10.16
CA ALA A 237 -24.42 -10.36 11.00
C ALA A 237 -22.91 -10.58 11.16
N VAL A 238 -22.38 -11.78 10.88
CA VAL A 238 -20.97 -12.12 11.13
C VAL A 238 -20.36 -12.85 9.93
N GLY A 239 -19.25 -12.31 9.42
CA GLY A 239 -18.49 -12.88 8.32
C GLY A 239 -17.00 -12.81 8.57
N THR A 240 -16.24 -13.71 7.94
CA THR A 240 -14.78 -13.69 7.96
C THR A 240 -14.30 -12.83 6.80
N VAL A 241 -13.43 -11.87 7.09
CA VAL A 241 -12.86 -10.94 6.12
C VAL A 241 -11.34 -11.13 6.07
N ASN A 242 -10.79 -11.28 4.87
CA ASN A 242 -9.36 -11.23 4.64
C ASN A 242 -8.96 -9.81 4.26
N PHE A 243 -8.10 -9.18 5.05
CA PHE A 243 -7.72 -7.78 4.90
C PHE A 243 -6.57 -7.58 3.92
N LEU A 244 -6.63 -6.46 3.22
CA LEU A 244 -5.57 -5.98 2.34
C LEU A 244 -4.61 -5.08 3.12
N GLU A 245 -3.32 -5.18 2.81
CA GLU A 245 -2.28 -4.31 3.36
C GLU A 245 -2.13 -3.04 2.50
N ARG A 246 -2.16 -1.88 3.16
CA ARG A 246 -1.92 -0.59 2.51
C ARG A 246 -0.46 -0.49 2.03
N CYS A 247 -0.27 -0.23 0.75
CA CYS A 247 1.04 -0.11 0.13
C CYS A 247 1.68 1.26 0.41
N MET A 248 3.00 1.30 0.56
CA MET A 248 3.74 2.57 0.70
C MET A 248 3.81 3.42 -0.59
N ILE A 249 3.23 2.95 -1.69
CA ILE A 249 3.31 3.58 -3.02
C ILE A 249 2.26 4.69 -3.18
N GLY A 250 1.16 4.62 -2.43
CA GLY A 250 0.11 5.64 -2.45
C GLY A 250 -0.99 5.33 -1.44
N ASP A 251 -1.71 6.36 -1.02
CA ASP A 251 -2.72 6.28 0.03
C ASP A 251 -3.90 5.35 -0.33
N ASP A 252 -4.17 5.14 -1.61
CA ASP A 252 -5.28 4.29 -2.10
C ASP A 252 -4.80 2.98 -2.76
N ALA A 253 -3.54 2.61 -2.53
CA ALA A 253 -2.93 1.39 -3.07
C ALA A 253 -2.88 0.29 -2.01
N TYR A 254 -3.34 -0.90 -2.37
CA TYR A 254 -3.51 -2.05 -1.49
C TYR A 254 -2.95 -3.30 -2.14
N ARG A 255 -2.50 -4.26 -1.32
CA ARG A 255 -2.05 -5.58 -1.80
C ARG A 255 -2.48 -6.66 -0.82
N TRP A 256 -2.54 -7.90 -1.28
CA TRP A 256 -2.69 -9.03 -0.38
C TRP A 256 -1.43 -9.18 0.48
N PRO A 257 -1.57 -9.35 1.80
CA PRO A 257 -0.43 -9.62 2.67
C PRO A 257 0.19 -10.99 2.35
N ASP A 258 1.50 -11.15 2.59
CA ASP A 258 2.20 -12.43 2.38
C ASP A 258 1.68 -13.56 3.30
N ILE A 259 0.99 -13.17 4.37
CA ILE A 259 0.28 -14.04 5.30
C ILE A 259 -1.17 -13.55 5.32
N PRO A 260 -2.18 -14.40 5.02
CA PRO A 260 -3.58 -14.00 5.12
C PRO A 260 -3.87 -13.37 6.48
N ASP A 261 -4.50 -12.20 6.44
CA ASP A 261 -4.88 -11.44 7.62
C ASP A 261 -6.40 -11.54 7.75
N GLU A 262 -6.86 -12.65 8.30
CA GLU A 262 -8.27 -12.99 8.39
C GLU A 262 -8.80 -12.72 9.80
N ALA A 263 -9.96 -12.06 9.89
CA ALA A 263 -10.67 -11.91 11.15
C ALA A 263 -12.19 -12.05 10.96
N ASP A 264 -12.86 -12.51 12.01
CA ASP A 264 -14.31 -12.52 12.09
C ASP A 264 -14.81 -11.13 12.45
N LEU A 265 -15.72 -10.61 11.65
CA LEU A 265 -16.21 -9.23 11.73
C LEU A 265 -17.73 -9.19 11.86
N ASN A 266 -18.21 -8.32 12.76
CA ASN A 266 -19.63 -7.97 12.81
C ASN A 266 -19.96 -6.96 11.71
N ALA A 267 -21.09 -7.16 11.05
CA ALA A 267 -21.56 -6.37 9.92
C ALA A 267 -21.80 -4.89 10.27
N GLU A 268 -22.03 -4.61 11.56
CA GLU A 268 -22.16 -3.26 12.10
C GLU A 268 -20.91 -2.38 11.89
N TYR A 269 -19.72 -2.97 11.77
CA TYR A 269 -18.47 -2.22 11.55
C TYR A 269 -18.18 -1.95 10.06
N VAL A 270 -19.03 -2.43 9.14
CA VAL A 270 -18.88 -2.24 7.71
C VAL A 270 -19.56 -0.95 7.28
N PHE A 271 -18.77 0.03 6.84
CA PHE A 271 -19.29 1.34 6.40
C PHE A 271 -19.55 1.43 4.89
N ILE A 272 -18.99 0.48 4.13
CA ILE A 272 -19.20 0.36 2.68
C ILE A 272 -18.96 -1.07 2.21
N SER A 273 -19.67 -1.48 1.17
CA SER A 273 -19.53 -2.80 0.55
C SER A 273 -19.65 -2.74 -0.96
N ASP A 274 -19.18 -3.79 -1.63
CA ASP A 274 -19.34 -4.08 -3.07
C ASP A 274 -18.81 -2.97 -3.99
N PHE A 275 -17.73 -2.31 -3.56
CA PHE A 275 -17.04 -1.31 -4.39
C PHE A 275 -15.94 -1.95 -5.24
N LYS A 276 -15.70 -1.39 -6.42
CA LYS A 276 -14.76 -1.97 -7.39
C LYS A 276 -13.32 -1.59 -7.09
N LEU A 277 -12.48 -2.61 -6.91
CA LEU A 277 -11.02 -2.50 -6.95
C LEU A 277 -10.53 -2.62 -8.41
N GLY A 278 -9.63 -1.72 -8.82
CA GLY A 278 -8.89 -1.81 -10.08
C GLY A 278 -7.50 -2.36 -9.84
N SER A 279 -7.04 -3.32 -10.64
CA SER A 279 -5.68 -3.82 -10.54
C SER A 279 -4.73 -2.99 -11.41
N ALA A 280 -3.61 -2.53 -10.84
CA ALA A 280 -2.59 -1.80 -11.60
C ALA A 280 -1.57 -2.74 -12.28
N ASN A 281 -1.34 -3.93 -11.71
CA ASN A 281 -0.31 -4.88 -12.18
C ASN A 281 -0.56 -6.34 -11.77
N GLY A 282 -1.79 -6.70 -11.40
CA GLY A 282 -2.15 -8.04 -10.91
C GLY A 282 -1.81 -8.31 -9.44
N HIS A 283 -1.01 -7.46 -8.79
CA HIS A 283 -0.57 -7.64 -7.40
C HIS A 283 -0.93 -6.46 -6.50
N VAL A 284 -1.16 -5.28 -7.09
CA VAL A 284 -1.58 -4.06 -6.40
C VAL A 284 -2.96 -3.66 -6.90
N TRP A 285 -3.84 -3.43 -5.95
CA TRP A 285 -5.23 -3.01 -6.12
C TRP A 285 -5.37 -1.54 -5.74
N MET A 286 -6.16 -0.80 -6.51
CA MET A 286 -6.48 0.60 -6.25
C MET A 286 -7.99 0.77 -6.21
N ILE A 287 -8.49 1.60 -5.32
CA ILE A 287 -9.91 1.94 -5.30
C ILE A 287 -10.20 2.85 -6.50
N LYS A 288 -11.16 2.47 -7.35
CA LYS A 288 -11.49 3.26 -8.56
C LYS A 288 -12.04 4.65 -8.23
N HIS A 289 -12.77 4.78 -7.13
CA HIS A 289 -13.40 6.03 -6.69
C HIS A 289 -13.09 6.29 -5.21
N PRO A 290 -11.90 6.81 -4.86
CA PRO A 290 -11.46 6.97 -3.48
C PRO A 290 -12.31 7.98 -2.69
N ASN A 291 -12.99 8.92 -3.36
CA ASN A 291 -13.87 9.88 -2.70
C ASN A 291 -15.10 9.21 -2.09
N ILE A 292 -15.61 8.12 -2.69
CA ILE A 292 -16.77 7.40 -2.16
C ILE A 292 -16.48 6.81 -0.78
N LEU A 293 -15.26 6.32 -0.56
CA LEU A 293 -14.83 5.82 0.76
C LEU A 293 -14.84 6.93 1.80
N LYS A 294 -14.31 8.11 1.46
CA LYS A 294 -14.22 9.24 2.39
C LYS A 294 -15.60 9.77 2.76
N ASP A 295 -16.48 9.90 1.77
CA ASP A 295 -17.84 10.39 1.98
C ASP A 295 -18.65 9.42 2.85
N ARG A 296 -18.55 8.11 2.57
CA ARG A 296 -19.24 7.07 3.36
C ARG A 296 -18.67 6.94 4.77
N LEU A 297 -17.35 7.03 4.92
CA LEU A 297 -16.69 7.00 6.24
C LEU A 297 -17.17 8.17 7.11
N LEU A 298 -17.28 9.37 6.54
CA LEU A 298 -17.70 10.57 7.26
C LEU A 298 -19.15 10.48 7.73
N VAL A 299 -20.06 9.97 6.88
CA VAL A 299 -21.45 9.70 7.26
C VAL A 299 -21.53 8.62 8.34
N PHE A 300 -20.73 7.56 8.22
CA PHE A 300 -20.72 6.46 9.19
C PHE A 300 -20.20 6.89 10.57
N GLN A 301 -19.14 7.70 10.61
CA GLN A 301 -18.63 8.29 11.86
C GLN A 301 -19.65 9.21 12.53
N GLN A 302 -20.35 10.05 11.76
CA GLN A 302 -21.43 10.89 12.27
C GLN A 302 -22.57 10.06 12.89
N ASN A 303 -22.87 8.89 12.34
CA ASN A 303 -23.89 8.01 12.89
C ASN A 303 -23.42 7.32 14.17
N LEU A 304 -22.14 6.93 14.28
CA LEU A 304 -21.57 6.35 15.51
C LEU A 304 -21.54 7.36 16.67
N ASP A 305 -21.25 8.64 16.41
CA ASP A 305 -21.21 9.69 17.43
C ASP A 305 -22.60 10.05 18.00
N ASN A 306 -23.68 9.61 17.35
CA ASN A 306 -25.06 9.85 17.77
C ASN A 306 -25.64 8.71 18.64
N PHE A 307 -24.86 7.66 18.93
CA PHE A 307 -25.20 6.55 19.84
C PHE A 307 -24.35 6.60 21.12
#